data_AF-A0A953BZQ8-F1
#
_entry.id   AF-A0A953BZQ8-F1
#
_cell.length_a   1.000
_cell.length_b   1.000
_cell.length_c   1.000
_cell.angle_alpha   90.00
_cell.angle_beta   90.00
_cell.angle_gamma   90.00
#
_symmetry.space_group_name_H-M   'P 1'
#
loop_
_entity.id
_entity.type
_entity.pdbx_description
1 polymer ?
#
loop_
_entity_poly.entity_id
_entity_poly.type
_entity_poly.pdbx_seq_one_letter_code
_entity_poly.pdbx_strand_id
1 'polypeptide(L)'
;MMNRLAALLLPLVLLACGPVMEQRRDFTPPATEAGMQCVHNCQAQQTTCQRDEKQRSDQCRAKEDRRADRAYEKARDDYITALKLHAADSTKYPMPKEPARQANYSACNVSSQCEPQYHSCYRSCGGQINEYQVCVAACE
;
A
#
# COMPACT_ATOMS: atom_id res chain seq x y z
N MET A 1 -9.30 -39.94 17.08
CA MET A 1 -8.91 -39.88 15.65
C MET A 1 -8.21 -38.54 15.31
N MET A 2 -7.33 -38.01 16.16
CA MET A 2 -6.72 -36.67 15.97
C MET A 2 -5.21 -36.71 15.71
N ASN A 3 -4.60 -37.90 15.60
CA ASN A 3 -3.14 -38.08 15.49
C ASN A 3 -2.63 -38.41 14.08
N ARG A 4 -3.54 -38.58 13.09
CA ARG A 4 -3.17 -38.86 11.69
C ARG A 4 -3.08 -37.60 10.80
N LEU A 5 -3.68 -36.49 11.23
CA LEU A 5 -3.60 -35.20 10.52
C LEU A 5 -2.26 -34.49 10.77
N ALA A 6 -1.66 -34.67 11.95
CA ALA A 6 -0.36 -34.07 12.28
C ALA A 6 0.80 -34.64 11.43
N ALA A 7 0.72 -35.91 11.05
CA ALA A 7 1.75 -36.58 10.24
C ALA A 7 1.77 -36.12 8.77
N LEU A 8 0.67 -35.53 8.27
CA LEU A 8 0.56 -35.05 6.89
C LEU A 8 0.98 -33.58 6.71
N LEU A 9 1.06 -32.81 7.79
CA LEU A 9 1.45 -31.40 7.74
C LEU A 9 2.98 -31.18 7.83
N LEU A 10 3.70 -32.12 8.44
CA LEU A 10 5.17 -32.06 8.59
C LEU A 10 5.95 -31.98 7.26
N PRO A 11 5.59 -32.72 6.18
CA PRO A 11 6.32 -32.60 4.91
C PRO A 11 5.97 -31.32 4.13
N LEU A 12 4.86 -30.63 4.43
CA LEU A 12 4.46 -29.41 3.70
C LEU A 12 5.27 -28.17 4.10
N VAL A 13 5.77 -28.13 5.34
CA VAL A 13 6.53 -26.98 5.87
C VAL A 13 7.93 -26.88 5.24
N LEU A 14 8.48 -27.99 4.75
CA LEU A 14 9.82 -28.03 4.14
C LEU A 14 9.86 -27.47 2.71
N LEU A 15 8.72 -27.24 2.06
CA LEU A 15 8.65 -26.64 0.72
C LEU A 15 8.66 -25.10 0.72
N ALA A 16 8.68 -24.45 1.90
CA ALA A 16 8.65 -22.99 2.02
C ALA A 16 10.04 -22.33 2.06
N CYS A 17 11.12 -23.11 2.11
CA CYS A 17 12.49 -22.60 2.06
C CYS A 17 13.00 -22.59 0.61
N GLY A 18 12.55 -21.61 -0.19
CA GLY A 18 13.07 -21.37 -1.54
C GLY A 18 14.01 -20.16 -1.59
N PRO A 19 14.83 -20.02 -2.65
CA PRO A 19 15.69 -18.86 -2.85
C PRO A 19 14.86 -17.58 -2.93
N VAL A 20 15.31 -16.54 -2.22
CA VAL A 20 14.74 -15.19 -2.27
C VAL A 20 15.35 -14.49 -3.47
N MET A 21 14.56 -14.33 -4.53
CA MET A 21 14.94 -13.62 -5.75
C MET A 21 14.52 -12.16 -5.67
N GLU A 22 15.44 -11.23 -5.89
CA GLU A 22 15.19 -9.80 -6.02
C GLU A 22 15.30 -9.38 -7.48
N GLN A 23 14.37 -8.54 -7.94
CA GLN A 23 14.43 -7.98 -9.30
C GLN A 23 15.40 -6.80 -9.34
N ARG A 24 16.55 -6.98 -9.99
CA ARG A 24 17.54 -5.93 -10.27
C ARG A 24 17.35 -5.36 -11.67
N ARG A 25 17.74 -4.10 -11.83
CA ARG A 25 17.73 -3.39 -13.10
C ARG A 25 19.03 -2.63 -13.29
N ASP A 26 19.64 -2.81 -14.45
CA ASP A 26 20.78 -1.99 -14.87
C ASP A 26 20.36 -1.04 -15.99
N PHE A 27 20.78 0.21 -15.85
CA PHE A 27 20.47 1.29 -16.77
C PHE A 27 21.73 1.66 -17.56
N THR A 28 21.71 1.38 -18.86
CA THR A 28 22.77 1.83 -19.77
C THR A 28 22.33 3.16 -20.41
N PRO A 29 23.08 4.25 -20.23
CA PRO A 29 22.71 5.56 -20.78
C PRO A 29 22.80 5.58 -22.30
N PRO A 30 22.03 6.45 -22.97
CA PRO A 30 22.16 6.66 -24.41
C PRO A 30 23.52 7.28 -24.76
N ALA A 31 24.10 6.88 -25.88
CA ALA A 31 25.44 7.33 -26.31
C ALA A 31 25.47 8.77 -26.84
N THR A 32 24.32 9.41 -27.07
CA THR A 32 24.21 10.73 -27.68
C THR A 32 23.90 11.81 -26.64
N GLU A 33 24.45 13.01 -26.82
CA GLU A 33 24.15 14.17 -25.98
C GLU A 33 22.65 14.47 -25.96
N ALA A 34 21.99 14.39 -27.12
CA ALA A 34 20.55 14.56 -27.23
C ALA A 34 19.76 13.51 -26.41
N GLY A 35 20.23 12.26 -26.39
CA GLY A 35 19.64 11.20 -25.58
C GLY A 35 19.85 11.43 -24.08
N MET A 36 21.02 11.90 -23.67
CA MET A 36 21.30 12.25 -22.27
C MET A 36 20.41 13.38 -21.78
N GLN A 37 20.24 14.43 -22.58
CA GLN A 37 19.31 15.52 -22.28
C GLN A 37 17.85 15.03 -22.20
N CYS A 38 17.47 14.09 -23.06
CA CYS A 38 16.16 13.45 -23.03
C CYS A 38 15.93 12.68 -21.72
N VAL A 39 16.91 11.89 -21.25
CA VAL A 39 16.83 11.14 -19.98
C VAL A 39 16.74 12.09 -18.77
N HIS A 40 17.46 13.21 -18.79
CA HIS A 40 17.33 14.23 -17.74
C HIS A 40 15.88 14.75 -17.62
N ASN A 41 15.20 14.95 -18.76
CA ASN A 41 13.78 15.32 -18.76
C ASN A 41 12.90 14.18 -18.23
N CYS A 42 13.20 12.91 -18.55
CA CYS A 42 12.49 11.77 -17.97
C CYS A 42 12.61 11.74 -16.44
N GLN A 43 13.78 12.04 -15.90
CA GLN A 43 14.01 12.04 -14.44
C GLN A 43 13.26 13.20 -13.74
N ALA A 44 13.20 14.36 -14.38
CA ALA A 44 12.38 15.48 -13.90
C ALA A 44 10.87 15.13 -13.93
N GLN A 45 10.41 14.45 -14.97
CA GLN A 45 9.03 13.95 -15.07
C GLN A 45 8.73 12.90 -14.00
N GLN A 46 9.63 11.93 -13.77
CA GLN A 46 9.48 10.90 -12.75
C GLN A 46 9.33 11.51 -11.35
N THR A 47 10.20 12.48 -11.00
CA THR A 47 10.14 13.17 -9.70
C THR A 47 8.83 13.94 -9.53
N THR A 48 8.34 14.57 -10.59
CA THR A 48 7.06 15.29 -10.59
C THR A 48 5.89 14.31 -10.42
N CYS A 49 5.88 13.21 -11.16
CA CYS A 49 4.90 12.15 -11.02
C CYS A 49 4.84 11.60 -9.59
N GLN A 50 5.99 11.31 -8.98
CA GLN A 50 6.04 10.78 -7.61
C GLN A 50 5.47 11.78 -6.58
N ARG A 51 5.75 13.08 -6.76
CA ARG A 51 5.17 14.14 -5.92
C ARG A 51 3.66 14.22 -6.08
N ASP A 52 3.18 14.17 -7.31
CA ASP A 52 1.74 14.25 -7.61
C ASP A 52 0.98 13.05 -7.05
N GLU A 53 1.52 11.83 -7.18
CA GLU A 53 0.92 10.63 -6.62
C GLU A 53 0.87 10.69 -5.09
N LYS A 54 1.95 11.13 -4.45
CA LYS A 54 1.97 11.34 -2.99
C LYS A 54 0.93 12.36 -2.57
N GLN A 55 0.86 13.50 -3.25
CA GLN A 55 -0.12 14.54 -2.97
C GLN A 55 -1.55 14.02 -3.13
N ARG A 56 -1.85 13.24 -4.17
CA ARG A 56 -3.17 12.63 -4.38
C ARG A 56 -3.51 11.63 -3.28
N SER A 57 -2.56 10.80 -2.86
CA SER A 57 -2.76 9.85 -1.76
C SER A 57 -3.02 10.57 -0.44
N ASP A 58 -2.23 11.59 -0.12
CA ASP A 58 -2.39 12.39 1.10
C ASP A 58 -3.74 13.12 1.11
N GLN A 59 -4.16 13.69 -0.02
CA GLN A 59 -5.48 14.31 -0.17
C GLN A 59 -6.62 13.31 -0.01
N CYS A 60 -6.47 12.09 -0.53
CA CYS A 60 -7.45 11.02 -0.35
C CYS A 60 -7.57 10.65 1.14
N ARG A 61 -6.44 10.40 1.81
CA ARG A 61 -6.41 10.05 3.24
C ARG A 61 -7.05 11.14 4.10
N ALA A 62 -6.73 12.40 3.83
CA ALA A 62 -7.34 13.53 4.51
C ALA A 62 -8.87 13.56 4.35
N LYS A 63 -9.40 13.22 3.16
CA LYS A 63 -10.86 13.13 2.95
C LYS A 63 -11.49 12.00 3.76
N GLU A 64 -10.85 10.84 3.80
CA GLU A 64 -11.34 9.69 4.58
C GLU A 64 -11.23 9.95 6.09
N ASP A 65 -10.20 10.66 6.54
CA ASP A 65 -10.09 11.12 7.92
C ASP A 65 -11.24 12.04 8.30
N ARG A 66 -11.55 13.04 7.45
CA ARG A 66 -12.68 13.93 7.71
C ARG A 66 -14.03 13.19 7.74
N ARG A 67 -14.18 12.12 6.95
CA ARG A 67 -15.37 11.26 6.97
C ARG A 67 -15.44 10.47 8.27
N ALA A 68 -14.33 9.85 8.67
CA ALA A 68 -14.21 9.10 9.91
C ALA A 68 -14.49 9.98 11.14
N ASP A 69 -13.96 11.20 11.17
CA ASP A 69 -14.18 12.16 12.27
C ASP A 69 -15.67 12.49 12.42
N ARG A 70 -16.34 12.87 11.33
CA ARG A 70 -17.77 13.18 11.36
C ARG A 70 -18.63 11.99 11.78
N ALA A 71 -18.32 10.79 11.28
CA ALA A 71 -19.02 9.58 11.66
C ALA A 71 -18.82 9.25 13.14
N TYR A 72 -17.60 9.41 13.64
CA TYR A 72 -17.25 9.20 15.04
C TYR A 72 -17.93 10.20 15.96
N GLU A 73 -17.93 11.49 15.61
CA GLU A 73 -18.61 12.54 16.39
C GLU A 73 -20.10 12.24 16.53
N LYS A 74 -20.77 11.89 15.42
CA LYS A 74 -22.18 11.49 15.47
C LYS A 74 -22.39 10.27 16.36
N ALA A 75 -21.57 9.23 16.20
CA ALA A 75 -21.68 8.01 16.99
C ALA A 75 -21.45 8.26 18.49
N ARG A 76 -20.57 9.20 18.84
CA ARG A 76 -20.32 9.64 20.22
C ARG A 76 -21.56 10.32 20.80
N ASP A 77 -22.23 11.19 20.05
CA ASP A 77 -23.45 11.86 20.51
C ASP A 77 -24.61 10.87 20.71
N ASP A 78 -24.74 9.91 19.79
CA ASP A 78 -25.69 8.80 19.92
C ASP A 78 -25.38 7.95 21.17
N TYR A 79 -24.09 7.65 21.43
CA TYR A 79 -23.62 6.91 22.61
C TYR A 79 -23.94 7.63 23.92
N ILE A 80 -23.67 8.94 24.00
CA ILE A 80 -24.00 9.76 25.19
C ILE A 80 -25.51 9.75 25.45
N THR A 81 -26.31 9.83 24.38
CA THR A 81 -27.77 9.75 24.50
C THR A 81 -28.23 8.40 25.02
N ALA A 82 -27.67 7.30 24.48
CA ALA A 82 -27.95 5.95 24.95
C ALA A 82 -27.52 5.72 26.40
N LEU A 83 -26.40 6.30 26.84
CA LEU A 83 -25.95 6.25 28.23
C LEU A 83 -26.97 6.90 29.17
N LYS A 84 -27.52 8.06 28.80
CA LYS A 84 -28.56 8.74 29.58
C LYS A 84 -29.83 7.90 29.70
N LEU A 85 -30.24 7.23 28.61
CA LEU A 85 -31.39 6.33 28.62
C LEU A 85 -31.14 5.11 29.51
N HIS A 86 -29.96 4.50 29.42
CA HIS A 86 -29.55 3.40 30.30
C HIS A 86 -29.54 3.80 31.77
N ALA A 87 -29.03 5.01 32.09
CA ALA A 87 -29.04 5.53 33.45
C ALA A 87 -30.46 5.82 33.97
N ALA A 88 -31.41 6.17 33.09
CA ALA A 88 -32.81 6.41 33.45
C ALA A 88 -33.59 5.11 33.70
N ASP A 89 -33.36 4.09 32.88
CA ASP A 89 -33.97 2.77 33.02
C ASP A 89 -33.06 1.68 32.43
N SER A 90 -32.25 1.07 33.30
CA SER A 90 -31.32 0.01 32.91
C SER A 90 -32.01 -1.32 32.61
N THR A 91 -33.29 -1.49 32.97
CA THR A 91 -34.06 -2.70 32.65
C THR A 91 -34.59 -2.67 31.22
N LYS A 92 -34.89 -1.47 30.71
CA LYS A 92 -35.38 -1.25 29.35
C LYS A 92 -34.26 -0.99 28.34
N TYR A 93 -33.24 -0.23 28.72
CA TYR A 93 -32.15 0.16 27.83
C TYR A 93 -30.87 -0.55 28.25
N PRO A 94 -30.22 -1.34 27.37
CA PRO A 94 -28.95 -1.99 27.70
C PRO A 94 -27.78 -0.99 27.71
N MET A 95 -26.67 -1.41 28.33
CA MET A 95 -25.42 -0.64 28.29
C MET A 95 -24.98 -0.45 26.83
N PRO A 96 -24.81 0.80 26.35
CA PRO A 96 -24.37 1.03 24.98
C PRO A 96 -22.89 0.71 24.80
N LYS A 97 -22.51 0.36 23.57
CA LYS A 97 -21.11 0.13 23.19
C LYS A 97 -20.44 1.45 22.85
N GLU A 98 -19.26 1.69 23.40
CA GLU A 98 -18.45 2.86 23.08
C GLU A 98 -18.03 2.84 21.59
N PRO A 99 -18.26 3.93 20.84
CA PRO A 99 -17.85 4.01 19.45
C PRO A 99 -16.33 4.15 19.34
N ALA A 100 -15.76 3.64 18.25
CA ALA A 100 -14.36 3.84 17.90
C ALA A 100 -14.28 4.57 16.56
N ARG A 101 -13.28 5.46 16.43
CA ARG A 101 -12.99 6.13 15.16
C ARG A 101 -12.46 5.09 14.16
N GLN A 102 -13.04 5.04 12.97
CA GLN A 102 -12.62 4.12 11.91
C GLN A 102 -12.44 4.88 10.60
N ALA A 103 -11.20 4.90 10.10
CA ALA A 103 -10.88 5.42 8.78
C ALA A 103 -10.55 4.26 7.83
N ASN A 104 -11.07 4.33 6.60
CA ASN A 104 -10.81 3.32 5.58
C ASN A 104 -9.98 3.93 4.44
N TYR A 105 -8.72 3.55 4.34
CA TYR A 105 -7.80 4.05 3.31
C TYR A 105 -7.67 3.11 2.11
N SER A 106 -8.48 2.05 1.99
CA SER A 106 -8.36 1.08 0.89
C SER A 106 -8.49 1.75 -0.49
N ALA A 107 -9.35 2.76 -0.59
CA ALA A 107 -9.53 3.56 -1.81
C ALA A 107 -8.37 4.52 -2.11
N CYS A 108 -7.46 4.76 -1.16
CA CYS A 108 -6.32 5.67 -1.30
C CYS A 108 -5.02 4.97 -1.74
N ASN A 109 -5.03 3.63 -1.80
CA ASN A 109 -3.91 2.84 -2.30
C ASN A 109 -4.08 2.67 -3.82
N VAL A 110 -3.46 3.57 -4.58
CA VAL A 110 -3.39 3.48 -6.04
C VAL A 110 -1.99 3.04 -6.41
N SER A 111 -1.86 2.10 -7.35
CA SER A 111 -0.55 1.68 -7.86
C SER A 111 0.14 2.85 -8.55
N SER A 112 1.43 3.04 -8.24
CA SER A 112 2.25 4.06 -8.89
C SER A 112 2.47 3.70 -10.35
N GLN A 113 2.34 4.69 -11.24
CA GLN A 113 2.65 4.56 -12.66
C GLN A 113 3.95 5.30 -13.04
N CYS A 114 4.60 5.96 -12.07
CA CYS A 114 5.79 6.75 -12.34
C CYS A 114 6.97 5.89 -12.82
N GLU A 115 7.16 4.71 -12.24
CA GLU A 115 8.27 3.82 -12.59
C GLU A 115 8.11 3.23 -14.01
N PRO A 116 6.95 2.64 -14.38
CA PRO A 116 6.71 2.21 -15.76
C PRO A 116 6.84 3.34 -16.79
N GLN A 117 6.34 4.54 -16.47
CA GLN A 117 6.44 5.70 -17.35
C GLN A 117 7.89 6.15 -17.55
N TYR A 118 8.67 6.21 -16.46
CA TYR A 118 10.09 6.52 -16.54
C TYR A 118 10.83 5.49 -17.41
N HIS A 119 10.57 4.20 -17.21
CA HIS A 119 11.18 3.15 -18.01
C HIS A 119 10.85 3.26 -19.50
N SER A 120 9.60 3.59 -19.85
CA SER A 120 9.19 3.83 -21.23
C SER A 120 9.90 5.04 -21.83
N CYS A 121 9.98 6.14 -21.06
CA CYS A 121 10.69 7.36 -21.46
C CYS A 121 12.18 7.10 -21.69
N TYR A 122 12.84 6.42 -20.75
CA TYR A 122 14.26 6.08 -20.81
C TYR A 122 14.61 5.25 -22.06
N ARG A 123 13.80 4.23 -22.36
CA ARG A 123 13.95 3.42 -23.59
C ARG A 123 13.74 4.25 -24.86
N SER A 124 12.79 5.18 -24.84
CA SER A 124 12.49 6.07 -25.98
C SER A 124 13.61 7.08 -26.26
N CYS A 125 14.37 7.48 -25.23
CA CYS A 125 15.57 8.32 -25.36
C CYS A 125 16.80 7.57 -25.90
N GLY A 126 16.68 6.26 -26.18
CA GLY A 126 17.78 5.40 -26.63
C GLY A 126 18.59 4.76 -25.50
N GLY A 127 18.15 4.89 -24.25
CA GLY A 127 18.72 4.14 -23.14
C GLY A 127 18.25 2.68 -23.12
N GLN A 128 19.01 1.81 -22.46
CA GLN A 128 18.64 0.40 -22.28
C GLN A 128 18.42 0.08 -20.80
N ILE A 129 17.41 -0.75 -20.53
CA ILE A 129 17.09 -1.23 -19.18
C ILE A 129 17.15 -2.75 -19.22
N ASN A 130 18.17 -3.31 -18.57
CA ASN A 130 18.35 -4.75 -18.44
C ASN A 130 17.72 -5.20 -17.11
N GLU A 131 16.69 -6.03 -17.19
CA GLU A 131 16.01 -6.55 -16.00
C GLU A 131 16.44 -8.00 -15.77
N TYR A 132 16.87 -8.30 -14.55
CA TYR A 132 17.32 -9.65 -14.18
C TYR A 132 17.00 -9.92 -12.71
N GLN A 133 16.91 -11.20 -12.37
CA GLN A 133 16.68 -11.62 -10.99
C GLN A 133 18.00 -12.05 -10.36
N VAL A 134 18.29 -11.52 -9.19
CA VAL A 134 19.43 -11.93 -8.37
C VAL A 134 18.92 -12.63 -7.14
N CYS A 135 19.53 -13.76 -6.78
CA CYS A 135 19.23 -14.38 -5.51
C CYS A 135 19.94 -13.60 -4.40
N VAL A 136 19.18 -13.20 -3.37
CA VAL A 136 19.68 -12.41 -2.23
C VAL A 136 19.65 -13.18 -0.92
N ALA A 137 18.94 -14.32 -0.85
CA ALA A 137 18.99 -15.24 0.28
C ALA A 137 18.62 -16.68 -0.13
N ALA A 138 19.14 -17.68 0.60
CA ALA A 138 18.86 -19.11 0.37
C ALA A 138 19.15 -19.60 -1.06
N CYS A 139 20.30 -19.18 -1.61
CA CYS A 139 20.69 -19.40 -3.02
C CYS A 139 21.41 -20.74 -3.28
N GLU A 140 21.20 -21.73 -2.42
CA GLU A 140 21.86 -23.05 -2.48
C GLU A 140 21.06 -24.07 -3.29
#